data_AF-D7L811-F1
#
_entry.id   AF-D7L811-F1
#
_cell.length_a   1.000
_cell.length_b   1.000
_cell.length_c   1.000
_cell.angle_alpha   90.00
_cell.angle_beta   90.00
_cell.angle_gamma   90.00
#
_symmetry.space_group_name_H-M   'P 1'
#
loop_
_entity.id
_entity.type
_entity.pdbx_description
1 polymer ?
#
loop_
_entity_poly.entity_id
_entity_poly.type
_entity_poly.pdbx_seq_one_letter_code
_entity_poly.pdbx_strand_id
1 'polypeptide(L)'
;MSPMAQMLPSLLQSLSTDVPATWPSTGFTFMRVPSLAQNDRGGDCGPISLKFIELHSHQLTLPLQHLTQKQVDSIRMHYAMDLYGEYVSFS
;
A
#
# COMPACT_ATOMS: atom_id res chain seq x y z
N MET A 1 -3.55 6.74 -14.23
CA MET A 1 -2.19 6.33 -13.82
C MET A 1 -1.13 6.67 -14.87
N SER A 2 -1.37 6.49 -16.18
CA SER A 2 -0.36 6.76 -17.22
C SER A 2 0.33 8.13 -17.15
N PRO A 3 -0.39 9.26 -16.99
CA PRO A 3 0.27 10.56 -16.92
C PRO A 3 1.20 10.69 -15.71
N MET A 4 0.81 10.14 -14.55
CA MET A 4 1.64 10.16 -13.34
C MET A 4 2.89 9.28 -13.50
N ALA A 5 2.75 8.10 -14.09
CA ALA A 5 3.87 7.18 -14.26
C ALA A 5 4.95 7.74 -15.21
N GLN A 6 4.52 8.48 -16.25
CA GLN A 6 5.42 9.17 -17.18
C GLN A 6 6.09 10.39 -16.57
N MET A 7 5.39 11.15 -15.73
CA MET A 7 5.96 12.36 -15.09
C MET A 7 6.80 12.07 -13.84
N LEU A 8 6.63 10.88 -13.24
CA LEU A 8 7.30 10.53 -11.98
C LEU A 8 8.84 10.72 -12.02
N PRO A 9 9.58 10.31 -13.07
CA PRO A 9 11.02 10.53 -13.11
C PRO A 9 11.39 12.01 -13.04
N SER A 10 10.68 12.86 -13.80
CA SER A 10 10.91 14.31 -13.83
C SER A 10 10.58 14.96 -12.49
N LEU A 11 9.48 14.54 -11.84
CA LEU A 11 9.10 15.01 -10.50
C LEU A 11 10.15 14.63 -9.46
N LEU A 12 10.68 13.41 -9.53
CA LEU A 12 11.67 12.95 -8.57
C LEU A 12 13.01 13.68 -8.76
N GLN A 13 13.40 13.95 -10.00
CA GLN A 13 14.56 14.79 -10.32
C GLN A 13 14.40 16.24 -9.86
N SER A 14 13.18 16.78 -9.86
CA SER A 14 12.95 18.15 -9.36
C SER A 14 12.98 18.23 -7.84
N LEU A 15 12.74 17.13 -7.14
CA LEU A 15 12.67 17.06 -5.67
C LEU A 15 13.97 16.55 -5.03
N SER A 16 14.78 15.79 -5.78
CA SER A 16 16.02 15.19 -5.29
C SER A 16 17.11 15.21 -6.35
N THR A 17 18.33 15.54 -5.94
CA THR A 17 19.54 15.42 -6.76
C THR A 17 20.12 14.00 -6.74
N ASP A 18 19.65 13.15 -5.83
CA ASP A 18 20.20 11.82 -5.57
C ASP A 18 19.29 10.73 -6.17
N VAL A 19 19.00 10.88 -7.46
CA VAL A 19 18.15 9.94 -8.20
C VAL A 19 19.03 8.80 -8.74
N PRO A 20 18.71 7.53 -8.45
CA PRO A 20 19.51 6.41 -8.94
C PRO A 20 19.58 6.40 -10.47
N ALA A 21 20.79 6.24 -11.02
CA ALA A 21 21.01 6.13 -12.46
C ALA A 21 20.29 4.93 -13.10
N THR A 22 19.85 3.96 -12.27
CA THR A 22 19.08 2.78 -12.68
C THR A 22 17.62 3.07 -12.98
N TRP A 23 17.13 4.28 -12.69
CA TRP A 23 15.73 4.62 -12.93
C TRP A 23 15.45 4.92 -14.41
N PRO A 24 14.26 4.53 -14.91
CA PRO A 24 13.91 4.73 -16.31
C PRO A 24 13.71 6.22 -16.62
N SER A 25 14.42 6.74 -17.62
CA SER A 25 14.24 8.09 -18.16
C SER A 25 12.94 8.25 -18.98
N THR A 26 12.35 7.14 -19.42
CA THR A 26 11.16 7.09 -20.28
C THR A 26 9.84 7.02 -19.50
N GLY A 27 9.90 6.96 -18.16
CA GLY A 27 8.72 6.79 -17.30
C GLY A 27 8.66 5.43 -16.63
N PHE A 28 7.88 5.36 -15.55
CA PHE A 28 7.57 4.10 -14.87
C PHE A 28 6.43 3.38 -15.57
N THR A 29 6.35 2.06 -15.39
CA THR A 29 5.19 1.28 -15.78
C THR A 29 4.21 1.18 -14.61
N PHE A 30 2.93 0.98 -14.92
CA PHE A 30 1.92 0.68 -13.94
C PHE A 30 1.04 -0.46 -14.47
N MET A 31 0.65 -1.35 -13.58
CA MET A 31 -0.28 -2.42 -13.91
C MET A 31 -1.25 -2.57 -12.75
N ARG A 32 -2.54 -2.66 -13.07
CA ARG A 32 -3.52 -3.12 -12.09
C ARG A 32 -3.31 -4.62 -11.93
N VAL A 33 -2.95 -5.06 -10.73
CA VAL A 33 -2.85 -6.48 -10.43
C VAL A 33 -4.25 -7.08 -10.49
N PRO A 34 -4.54 -7.98 -11.44
CA PRO A 34 -5.85 -8.62 -11.51
C PRO A 34 -6.05 -9.49 -10.27
N SER A 35 -7.30 -9.84 -9.94
CA SER A 35 -7.67 -10.73 -8.82
C SER A 35 -7.30 -10.26 -7.40
N LEU A 36 -6.79 -9.04 -7.24
CA LEU A 36 -6.56 -8.46 -5.92
C LEU A 36 -7.91 -8.13 -5.25
N ALA A 37 -8.05 -8.42 -3.95
CA ALA A 37 -9.26 -8.11 -3.22
C ALA A 37 -9.61 -6.62 -3.37
N GLN A 38 -10.89 -6.33 -3.64
CA GLN A 38 -11.39 -4.97 -3.78
C GLN A 38 -12.10 -4.56 -2.50
N ASN A 39 -11.88 -3.33 -2.07
CA ASN A 39 -12.64 -2.76 -0.98
C ASN A 39 -14.02 -2.32 -1.49
N ASP A 40 -15.07 -3.00 -1.04
CA ASP A 40 -16.46 -2.68 -1.31
C ASP A 40 -17.15 -1.93 -0.16
N ARG A 41 -16.47 -1.78 0.99
CA ARG A 41 -17.03 -1.17 2.22
C ARG A 41 -16.35 0.16 2.55
N GLY A 42 -17.16 1.15 2.92
CA GLY A 42 -16.66 2.43 3.41
C GLY A 42 -15.83 2.26 4.69
N GLY A 43 -14.70 2.98 4.79
CA GLY A 43 -13.84 2.98 5.98
C GLY A 43 -12.70 1.95 6.00
N ASP A 44 -12.70 0.97 5.10
CA ASP A 44 -11.66 -0.08 5.08
C ASP A 44 -10.43 0.27 4.22
N CYS A 45 -10.46 1.40 3.50
CA CYS A 45 -9.38 1.79 2.60
C CYS A 45 -8.02 1.93 3.31
N GLY A 46 -7.98 2.51 4.50
CA GLY A 46 -6.76 2.65 5.29
C GLY A 46 -6.19 1.29 5.73
N PRO A 47 -6.95 0.49 6.50
CA PRO A 47 -6.52 -0.83 6.97
C PRO A 47 -6.08 -1.78 5.84
N ILE A 48 -6.85 -1.84 4.75
CA ILE A 48 -6.52 -2.67 3.59
C ILE A 48 -5.23 -2.17 2.91
N SER A 49 -5.07 -0.85 2.73
CA SER A 49 -3.86 -0.30 2.10
C SER A 49 -2.60 -0.63 2.90
N LEU A 50 -2.64 -0.50 4.23
CA LEU A 50 -1.50 -0.85 5.08
C LEU A 50 -1.16 -2.34 5.00
N LYS A 51 -2.18 -3.21 5.06
CA LYS A 51 -1.95 -4.66 4.94
C LYS A 51 -1.42 -5.03 3.55
N PHE A 52 -1.82 -4.32 2.49
CA PHE A 52 -1.29 -4.50 1.14
C PHE A 52 0.19 -4.17 1.06
N ILE A 53 0.61 -3.04 1.66
CA ILE A 53 2.02 -2.63 1.71
C ILE A 53 2.85 -3.66 2.48
N GLU A 54 2.37 -4.08 3.66
CA GLU A 54 3.02 -5.07 4.52
C GLU A 54 3.20 -6.41 3.78
N LEU A 55 2.13 -6.98 3.23
CA LEU A 55 2.24 -8.28 2.55
C LEU A 55 3.07 -8.18 1.27
N HIS A 56 3.04 -7.06 0.56
CA HIS A 56 3.87 -6.84 -0.62
C HIS A 56 5.37 -6.77 -0.27
N SER A 57 5.75 -6.12 0.83
CA SER A 57 7.15 -6.05 1.28
C SER A 57 7.73 -7.41 1.65
N HIS A 58 6.87 -8.35 2.06
CA HIS A 58 7.20 -9.75 2.34
C HIS A 58 6.96 -10.71 1.16
N GLN A 59 6.63 -10.21 -0.03
CA GLN A 59 6.32 -11.01 -1.22
C GLN A 59 5.15 -12.00 -1.04
N LEU A 60 4.23 -11.72 -0.11
CA LEU A 60 3.06 -12.54 0.22
C LEU A 60 1.82 -12.09 -0.57
N THR A 61 1.77 -12.40 -1.87
CA THR A 61 0.70 -11.92 -2.76
C THR A 61 -0.58 -12.76 -2.75
N LEU A 62 -0.49 -14.05 -2.41
CA LEU A 62 -1.63 -14.98 -2.33
C LEU A 62 -2.70 -14.55 -1.31
N PRO A 63 -2.33 -14.17 -0.07
CA PRO A 63 -3.31 -13.69 0.92
C PRO A 63 -4.06 -12.42 0.49
N LEU A 64 -3.44 -11.59 -0.37
CA LEU A 64 -4.03 -10.34 -0.86
C LEU A 64 -5.18 -10.53 -1.84
N GLN A 65 -5.20 -11.67 -2.55
CA GLN A 65 -6.23 -11.96 -3.53
C GLN A 65 -7.57 -12.37 -2.85
N HIS A 66 -7.50 -12.89 -1.63
CA HIS A 66 -8.64 -13.55 -0.98
C HIS A 66 -9.00 -12.94 0.39
N LEU A 67 -8.86 -11.63 0.56
CA LEU A 67 -9.32 -10.97 1.78
C LEU A 67 -10.84 -11.01 1.87
N THR A 68 -11.33 -11.75 2.86
CA THR A 68 -12.73 -11.76 3.27
C THR A 68 -13.03 -10.57 4.19
N GLN A 69 -14.30 -10.16 4.26
CA GLN A 69 -14.73 -9.11 5.18
C GLN A 69 -14.36 -9.42 6.65
N LYS A 70 -14.48 -10.68 7.07
CA LYS A 70 -14.06 -11.12 8.41
C LYS A 70 -12.56 -10.94 8.67
N GLN A 71 -11.72 -11.18 7.66
CA GLN A 71 -10.29 -10.90 7.78
C GLN A 71 -10.03 -9.40 7.87
N VAL A 72 -10.76 -8.58 7.10
CA VAL A 72 -10.65 -7.11 7.20
C VAL A 72 -11.07 -6.62 8.59
N ASP A 73 -12.15 -7.15 9.16
CA ASP A 73 -12.57 -6.81 10.53
C ASP A 73 -11.51 -7.20 11.57
N SER A 74 -10.89 -8.37 11.39
CA SER A 74 -9.78 -8.80 12.24
C SER A 74 -8.56 -7.88 12.11
N ILE A 75 -8.19 -7.48 10.89
CA ILE A 75 -7.09 -6.52 10.65
C ILE A 75 -7.37 -5.20 11.37
N ARG A 76 -8.59 -4.67 11.24
CA ARG A 76 -9.02 -3.44 11.91
C ARG A 76 -8.91 -3.54 13.43
N MET A 77 -9.37 -4.65 13.99
CA MET A 77 -9.31 -4.92 15.43
C MET A 77 -7.86 -4.94 15.92
N HIS A 78 -6.96 -5.66 15.23
CA HIS A 78 -5.55 -5.72 15.62
C HIS A 78 -4.89 -4.34 15.56
N TYR A 79 -5.09 -3.58 14.48
CA TYR A 79 -4.55 -2.22 14.39
C TYR A 79 -5.06 -1.31 15.53
N ALA A 80 -6.34 -1.42 15.90
CA ALA A 80 -6.88 -0.65 17.03
C ALA A 80 -6.26 -1.07 18.37
N MET A 81 -6.06 -2.37 18.58
CA MET A 81 -5.43 -2.89 19.80
C MET A 81 -3.96 -2.48 19.90
N ASP A 82 -3.22 -2.54 18.79
CA ASP A 82 -1.81 -2.14 18.74
C ASP A 82 -1.67 -0.65 19.05
N LEU A 83 -2.49 0.21 18.44
CA LEU A 83 -2.52 1.65 18.74
C LEU A 83 -2.90 1.94 20.20
N TYR A 84 -3.87 1.21 20.75
CA TYR A 84 -4.23 1.37 22.16
C TYR A 84 -3.08 0.94 23.10
N GLY A 85 -2.43 -0.17 22.78
CA GLY A 85 -1.23 -0.67 23.44
C GLY A 85 -0.12 0.37 23.49
N GLU A 86 0.15 0.97 22.34
CA GLU A 86 1.26 1.92 22.16
C GLU A 86 0.97 3.29 22.79
N TYR A 87 -0.23 3.83 22.62
CA TYR A 87 -0.50 5.24 22.92
C TYR A 87 -1.37 5.50 24.15
N VAL A 88 -2.05 4.48 24.69
CA VAL A 88 -3.01 4.67 25.81
C VAL A 88 -2.66 3.81 27.02
N SER A 89 -2.04 2.65 26.84
CA SER A 89 -1.80 1.69 27.92
C SER A 89 -0.67 2.08 28.88
N PHE A 90 0.10 3.12 28.56
CA PHE A 90 1.24 3.60 29.34
C PHE A 90 1.07 5.04 29.89
N SER A 91 -0.14 5.58 29.86
CA SER A 91 -0.50 6.86 30.50
C SER A 91 -1.07 6.66 31.90
#